data_AF-A0A938NX90-F1
#
_entry.id   AF-A0A938NX90-F1
#
_cell.length_a   1.000
_cell.length_b   1.000
_cell.length_c   1.000
_cell.angle_alpha   90.00
_cell.angle_beta   90.00
_cell.angle_gamma   90.00
#
_symmetry.space_group_name_H-M   'P 1'
#
loop_
_entity.id
_entity.type
_entity.pdbx_description
1 polymer ?
#
loop_
_entity_poly.entity_id
_entity_poly.type
_entity_poly.pdbx_seq_one_letter_code
_entity_poly.pdbx_strand_id
1 'polypeptide(L)'
;MHFIRAAGGLSTDYYYIQKSSAELQPEDRMLVDTAAALLTARPGTHISVTSPINLLEEIFTVKGAGTVFRRGSAIYSNGNPDRERLLGLLEESFKRKPKETVLDDVTQIYYEANYRGAVLLEQHPEGLYLSKFSVGSEARGEGLAQELWDEVCKNHSAFFWRSRKGNPINQWYDRQADGRYATEHWMVFWRGMEASTLPGLIDFCISRTPDFK
;
A
#
# COMPACT_ATOMS: atom_id res chain seq x y z
N MET A 1 18.22 -25.66 12.32
CA MET A 1 17.25 -25.27 11.28
C MET A 1 16.67 -23.94 11.72
N HIS A 2 17.21 -22.82 11.22
CA HIS A 2 16.84 -21.48 11.69
C HIS A 2 15.53 -21.08 11.02
N PHE A 3 14.49 -20.92 11.81
CA PHE A 3 13.21 -20.37 11.37
C PHE A 3 13.26 -18.88 11.65
N ILE A 4 13.41 -18.07 10.62
CA ILE A 4 13.22 -16.62 10.76
C ILE A 4 11.73 -16.40 10.96
N ARG A 5 11.36 -15.98 12.16
CA ARG A 5 10.04 -15.43 12.44
C ARG A 5 10.17 -13.92 12.52
N ALA A 6 10.27 -13.27 11.36
CA ALA A 6 10.14 -11.83 11.30
C ALA A 6 8.66 -11.50 11.19
N ALA A 7 8.13 -10.85 12.24
CA ALA A 7 6.83 -10.22 12.21
C ALA A 7 7.05 -8.71 12.10
N GLY A 8 7.30 -8.06 10.97
CA GLY A 8 7.47 -6.58 11.02
C GLY A 8 8.18 -5.88 9.88
N GLY A 9 7.49 -5.12 9.03
CA GLY A 9 8.07 -4.20 8.07
C GLY A 9 8.86 -3.09 8.75
N LEU A 10 10.19 -3.18 8.69
CA LEU A 10 11.10 -2.10 9.03
C LEU A 10 11.69 -1.57 7.73
N SER A 11 11.38 -0.32 7.39
CA SER A 11 12.15 0.44 6.41
C SER A 11 13.49 0.84 7.05
N THR A 12 14.46 -0.07 7.03
CA THR A 12 15.87 0.34 6.92
C THR A 12 16.19 0.30 5.43
N ASP A 13 17.10 1.17 4.93
CA ASP A 13 17.29 1.55 3.51
C ASP A 13 17.35 0.42 2.44
N TYR A 14 17.29 -0.86 2.84
CA TYR A 14 17.40 -2.05 2.01
C TYR A 14 16.36 -3.16 2.26
N TYR A 15 15.36 -3.01 3.16
CA TYR A 15 14.51 -4.16 3.56
C TYR A 15 13.01 -3.87 3.60
N TYR A 16 12.22 -4.84 3.14
CA TYR A 16 10.78 -4.92 3.39
C TYR A 16 10.47 -6.28 4.00
N ILE A 17 9.70 -6.32 5.09
CA ILE A 17 9.28 -7.55 5.79
C ILE A 17 7.75 -7.55 5.87
N GLN A 18 7.10 -8.64 5.45
CA GLN A 18 5.65 -8.70 5.20
C GLN A 18 4.72 -8.74 6.43
N LYS A 19 5.23 -8.87 7.65
CA LYS A 19 4.40 -8.91 8.87
C LYS A 19 4.61 -7.61 9.67
N SER A 20 3.91 -7.38 10.79
CA SER A 20 4.00 -6.14 11.58
C SER A 20 4.65 -6.40 12.94
N SER A 21 5.50 -5.46 13.42
CA SER A 21 6.13 -5.36 14.76
C SER A 21 7.21 -6.37 15.22
N ALA A 22 8.47 -6.22 14.78
CA ALA A 22 9.60 -6.95 15.36
C ALA A 22 10.91 -6.16 15.20
N GLU A 23 11.57 -5.89 16.32
CA GLU A 23 12.97 -5.45 16.33
C GLU A 23 13.85 -6.59 15.84
N LEU A 24 14.81 -6.25 14.97
CA LEU A 24 15.79 -7.19 14.46
C LEU A 24 16.59 -7.77 15.64
N GLN A 25 16.49 -9.08 15.87
CA GLN A 25 17.28 -9.71 16.92
C GLN A 25 18.76 -9.73 16.53
N PRO A 26 19.70 -9.60 17.48
CA PRO A 26 21.13 -9.61 17.18
C PRO A 26 21.58 -10.85 16.40
N GLU A 27 20.97 -12.01 16.67
CA GLU A 27 21.23 -13.28 15.97
C GLU A 27 20.85 -13.27 14.48
N ASP A 28 19.88 -12.45 14.07
CA ASP A 28 19.43 -12.35 12.67
C ASP A 28 20.29 -11.39 11.85
N ARG A 29 21.15 -10.59 12.51
CA ARG A 29 21.90 -9.50 11.86
C ARG A 29 22.79 -9.99 10.73
N MET A 30 23.51 -11.09 10.95
CA MET A 30 24.43 -11.65 9.96
C MET A 30 23.69 -12.07 8.68
N LEU A 31 22.50 -12.66 8.83
CA LEU A 31 21.70 -13.06 7.68
C LEU A 31 21.22 -11.83 6.90
N VAL A 32 20.72 -10.82 7.62
CA VAL A 32 20.22 -9.58 7.02
C VAL A 32 21.32 -8.85 6.26
N ASP A 33 22.50 -8.72 6.86
CA ASP A 33 23.66 -8.09 6.20
C ASP A 33 24.11 -8.90 4.96
N THR A 34 24.07 -10.23 5.02
CA THR A 34 24.36 -11.10 3.87
C THR A 34 23.34 -10.91 2.75
N ALA A 35 22.05 -10.87 3.10
CA ALA A 35 20.97 -10.64 2.14
C ALA A 35 21.14 -9.27 1.46
N ALA A 36 21.45 -8.21 2.21
CA ALA A 36 21.70 -6.89 1.63
C ALA A 36 22.91 -6.87 0.69
N ALA A 37 24.02 -7.52 1.07
CA ALA A 37 25.19 -7.62 0.18
C ALA A 37 24.84 -8.31 -1.14
N LEU A 38 24.05 -9.39 -1.09
CA LEU A 38 23.57 -10.11 -2.28
C LEU A 38 22.62 -9.25 -3.13
N LEU A 39 21.69 -8.52 -2.51
CA LEU A 39 20.76 -7.63 -3.20
C LEU A 39 21.47 -6.44 -3.87
N THR A 40 22.55 -5.92 -3.26
CA THR A 40 23.41 -4.90 -3.86
C THR A 40 24.17 -5.45 -5.05
N ALA A 41 24.74 -6.66 -4.94
CA ALA A 41 25.48 -7.29 -6.02
C ALA A 41 24.58 -7.73 -7.19
N ARG A 42 23.30 -8.02 -6.93
CA ARG A 42 22.33 -8.46 -7.94
C ARG A 42 21.00 -7.72 -7.80
N PRO A 43 20.90 -6.49 -8.32
CA PRO A 43 19.66 -5.73 -8.36
C PRO A 43 18.54 -6.50 -9.04
N GLY A 44 17.31 -6.37 -8.52
CA GLY A 44 16.13 -7.07 -9.04
C GLY A 44 15.97 -8.52 -8.56
N THR A 45 16.84 -9.00 -7.67
CA THR A 45 16.68 -10.30 -7.03
C THR A 45 15.79 -10.19 -5.78
N HIS A 46 14.99 -11.22 -5.51
CA HIS A 46 14.32 -11.43 -4.23
C HIS A 46 14.95 -12.65 -3.53
N ILE A 47 15.17 -12.55 -2.23
CA ILE A 47 15.70 -13.65 -1.42
C ILE A 47 14.59 -14.08 -0.48
N SER A 48 14.11 -15.31 -0.61
CA SER A 48 13.14 -15.86 0.33
C SER A 48 13.85 -16.79 1.32
N VAL A 49 13.51 -16.65 2.61
CA VAL A 49 13.91 -17.56 3.65
C VAL A 49 12.68 -18.14 4.32
N THR A 50 12.55 -19.46 4.22
CA THR A 50 11.40 -20.20 4.72
C THR A 50 11.83 -21.59 5.19
N SER A 51 10.94 -22.26 5.90
CA SER A 51 11.15 -23.66 6.25
C SER A 51 10.91 -24.56 5.03
N PRO A 52 11.60 -25.72 4.91
CA PRO A 52 11.42 -26.60 3.76
C PRO A 52 9.96 -27.01 3.50
N ILE A 53 9.17 -27.20 4.55
CA ILE A 53 7.76 -27.60 4.44
C ILE A 53 6.86 -26.46 3.94
N ASN A 54 7.30 -25.21 4.09
CA ASN A 54 6.58 -24.02 3.66
C ASN A 54 7.08 -23.49 2.31
N LEU A 55 8.04 -24.16 1.66
CA LEU A 55 8.67 -23.68 0.43
C LEU A 55 7.66 -23.39 -0.68
N LEU A 56 6.70 -24.30 -0.89
CA LEU A 56 5.69 -24.12 -1.93
C LEU A 56 4.73 -22.98 -1.60
N GLU A 57 4.29 -22.87 -0.34
CA GLU A 57 3.41 -21.77 0.08
C GLU A 57 4.13 -20.42 -0.06
N GLU A 58 5.41 -20.36 0.28
CA GLU A 58 6.23 -19.17 0.16
C GLU A 58 6.43 -18.72 -1.30
N ILE A 59 6.70 -19.65 -2.22
CA ILE A 59 7.00 -19.30 -3.62
C ILE A 59 5.72 -19.06 -4.44
N PHE A 60 4.64 -19.78 -4.14
CA PHE A 60 3.43 -19.80 -4.99
C PHE A 60 2.23 -19.04 -4.41
N THR A 61 2.36 -18.38 -3.25
CA THR A 61 1.27 -17.58 -2.69
C THR A 61 1.67 -16.12 -2.46
N VAL A 62 0.69 -15.22 -2.58
CA VAL A 62 0.87 -13.77 -2.35
C VAL A 62 1.21 -13.48 -0.88
N LYS A 63 0.67 -14.28 0.05
CA LYS A 63 0.86 -14.11 1.49
C LYS A 63 2.22 -14.62 1.96
N GLY A 64 2.76 -15.63 1.28
CA GLY A 64 3.95 -16.35 1.69
C GLY A 64 3.78 -17.09 3.02
N ALA A 65 4.82 -17.82 3.40
CA ALA A 65 4.94 -18.55 4.65
C ALA A 65 6.35 -18.49 5.28
N GLY A 66 7.17 -17.55 4.79
CA GLY A 66 8.52 -17.24 5.24
C GLY A 66 8.77 -15.73 5.35
N THR A 67 10.01 -15.35 5.05
CA THR A 67 10.48 -13.95 5.03
C THR A 67 11.12 -13.67 3.68
N VAL A 68 10.60 -12.67 2.97
CA VAL A 68 11.19 -12.19 1.72
C VAL A 68 12.06 -10.98 2.00
N PHE A 69 13.31 -11.01 1.56
CA PHE A 69 14.18 -9.85 1.44
C PHE A 69 14.17 -9.36 0.00
N ARG A 70 13.87 -8.09 -0.18
CA ARG A 70 14.02 -7.36 -1.44
C ARG A 70 14.42 -5.93 -1.14
N ARG A 71 14.95 -5.26 -2.15
CA ARG A 71 15.12 -3.82 -2.10
C ARG A 71 13.74 -3.16 -1.98
N GLY A 72 13.60 -2.22 -1.04
CA GLY A 72 12.39 -1.41 -0.88
C GLY A 72 12.07 -0.62 -2.15
N SER A 73 10.79 -0.29 -2.33
CA SER A 73 10.38 0.45 -3.53
C SER A 73 10.81 1.91 -3.44
N ALA A 74 11.28 2.48 -4.54
CA ALA A 74 11.50 3.91 -4.65
C ALA A 74 10.15 4.61 -4.86
N ILE A 75 9.66 5.28 -3.82
CA ILE A 75 8.40 6.02 -3.84
C ILE A 75 8.71 7.51 -3.94
N TYR A 76 8.09 8.17 -4.91
CA TYR A 76 8.15 9.62 -5.08
C TYR A 76 6.85 10.24 -4.60
N SER A 77 6.95 11.40 -3.94
CA SER A 77 5.82 12.27 -3.60
C SER A 77 5.92 13.56 -4.40
N ASN A 78 4.78 14.09 -4.85
CA ASN A 78 4.61 15.39 -5.51
C ASN A 78 5.78 15.80 -6.43
N GLY A 79 5.64 15.45 -7.71
CA GLY A 79 6.54 15.88 -8.78
C GLY A 79 5.76 16.05 -10.07
N ASN A 80 6.40 15.74 -11.20
CA ASN A 80 5.73 15.68 -12.51
C ASN A 80 5.59 14.21 -12.94
N PRO A 81 4.62 13.45 -12.38
CA PRO A 81 4.41 12.07 -12.79
C PRO A 81 3.98 12.03 -14.27
N ASP A 82 4.42 11.00 -14.96
CA ASP A 82 3.95 10.67 -16.30
C ASP A 82 2.46 10.32 -16.22
N ARG A 83 1.64 11.22 -16.79
CA ARG A 83 0.18 11.09 -16.77
C ARG A 83 -0.29 9.84 -17.50
N GLU A 84 0.32 9.47 -18.61
CA GLU A 84 -0.09 8.31 -19.40
C GLU A 84 0.16 7.02 -18.63
N ARG A 85 1.35 6.89 -18.03
CA ARG A 85 1.69 5.73 -17.19
C ARG A 85 0.81 5.63 -15.95
N LEU A 86 0.53 6.75 -15.29
CA LEU A 86 -0.36 6.78 -14.12
C LEU A 86 -1.78 6.33 -14.50
N LEU A 87 -2.33 6.83 -15.60
CA LEU A 87 -3.65 6.40 -16.08
C LEU A 87 -3.66 4.92 -16.48
N GLY A 88 -2.58 4.42 -17.08
CA GLY A 88 -2.41 2.99 -17.38
C GLY A 88 -2.47 2.12 -16.12
N LEU A 89 -1.76 2.51 -15.06
CA LEU A 89 -1.83 1.85 -13.76
C LEU A 89 -3.25 1.86 -13.17
N LEU A 90 -3.95 2.99 -13.23
CA LEU A 90 -5.33 3.09 -12.73
C LEU A 90 -6.25 2.14 -13.53
N GLU A 91 -6.16 2.14 -14.85
CA GLU A 91 -6.98 1.28 -15.70
C GLU A 91 -6.71 -0.21 -15.42
N GLU A 92 -5.44 -0.61 -15.27
CA GLU A 92 -5.07 -1.97 -14.91
C GLU A 92 -5.58 -2.38 -13.52
N SER A 93 -5.46 -1.48 -12.53
CA SER A 93 -5.79 -1.75 -11.13
C SER A 93 -7.30 -1.85 -10.91
N PHE A 94 -8.08 -0.94 -11.51
CA PHE A 94 -9.53 -0.87 -11.34
C PHE A 94 -10.31 -1.66 -12.40
N LYS A 95 -9.63 -2.17 -13.44
CA LYS A 95 -10.23 -2.93 -14.56
C LYS A 95 -11.33 -2.14 -15.28
N ARG A 96 -11.22 -0.81 -15.28
CA ARG A 96 -12.17 0.14 -15.88
C ARG A 96 -11.43 1.36 -16.36
N LYS A 97 -11.90 1.95 -17.46
CA LYS A 97 -11.29 3.15 -18.03
C LYS A 97 -11.52 4.37 -17.11
N PRO A 98 -10.46 5.07 -16.67
CA PRO A 98 -10.62 6.30 -15.91
C PRO A 98 -11.32 7.39 -16.74
N LYS A 99 -12.05 8.29 -16.07
CA LYS A 99 -12.52 9.53 -16.70
C LYS A 99 -11.31 10.43 -17.03
N GLU A 100 -11.47 11.33 -18.00
CA GLU A 100 -10.40 12.27 -18.38
C GLU A 100 -10.02 13.20 -17.23
N THR A 101 -11.01 13.57 -16.42
CA THR A 101 -10.90 14.46 -15.27
C THR A 101 -10.48 13.74 -13.97
N VAL A 102 -10.06 12.47 -14.04
CA VAL A 102 -9.81 11.65 -12.83
C VAL A 102 -8.68 12.18 -11.95
N LEU A 103 -7.83 13.06 -12.50
CA LEU A 103 -6.69 13.65 -11.81
C LEU A 103 -6.90 15.12 -11.44
N ASP A 104 -7.99 15.75 -11.86
CA ASP A 104 -8.15 17.21 -11.82
C ASP A 104 -8.17 17.77 -10.39
N ASP A 105 -8.80 17.02 -9.47
CA ASP A 105 -8.92 17.39 -8.06
C ASP A 105 -7.76 16.86 -7.20
N VAL A 106 -6.80 16.15 -7.80
CA VAL A 106 -5.70 15.50 -7.08
C VAL A 106 -4.66 16.53 -6.66
N THR A 107 -4.46 16.66 -5.36
CA THR A 107 -3.55 17.64 -4.75
C THR A 107 -2.26 17.01 -4.25
N GLN A 108 -2.24 15.71 -3.95
CA GLN A 108 -1.03 15.00 -3.55
C GLN A 108 -0.97 13.63 -4.23
N ILE A 109 0.22 13.25 -4.69
CA ILE A 109 0.46 11.99 -5.41
C ILE A 109 1.67 11.30 -4.82
N TYR A 110 1.50 10.02 -4.50
CA TYR A 110 2.57 9.09 -4.19
C TYR A 110 2.60 8.01 -5.27
N TYR A 111 3.77 7.74 -5.85
CA TYR A 111 3.90 6.73 -6.90
C TYR A 111 5.25 6.03 -6.83
N GLU A 112 5.24 4.74 -7.12
CA GLU A 112 6.47 3.96 -7.25
C GLU A 112 7.17 4.29 -8.57
N ALA A 113 8.50 4.29 -8.59
CA ALA A 113 9.32 4.73 -9.71
C ALA A 113 8.97 4.10 -11.07
N ASN A 114 8.45 2.86 -11.07
CA ASN A 114 8.06 2.13 -12.26
C ASN A 114 6.54 2.13 -12.51
N TYR A 115 5.79 2.93 -11.73
CA TYR A 115 4.33 3.07 -11.82
C TYR A 115 3.60 1.75 -11.53
N ARG A 116 4.17 0.92 -10.66
CA ARG A 116 3.55 -0.35 -10.21
C ARG A 116 2.53 -0.14 -9.10
N GLY A 117 2.54 1.04 -8.48
CA GLY A 117 1.55 1.42 -7.48
C GLY A 117 1.54 2.93 -7.25
N ALA A 118 0.38 3.44 -6.84
CA ALA A 118 0.16 4.85 -6.58
C ALA A 118 -0.97 5.09 -5.56
N VAL A 119 -0.83 6.19 -4.81
CA VAL A 119 -1.87 6.76 -3.95
C VAL A 119 -2.13 8.19 -4.40
N LEU A 120 -3.40 8.52 -4.65
CA LEU A 120 -3.84 9.87 -5.02
C LEU A 120 -4.75 10.41 -3.92
N LEU A 121 -4.44 11.64 -3.48
CA LEU A 121 -5.17 12.34 -2.43
C LEU A 121 -5.72 13.65 -2.98
N GLU A 122 -6.91 14.01 -2.51
CA GLU A 122 -7.64 15.21 -2.92
C GLU A 122 -7.98 16.03 -1.67
N GLN A 123 -7.91 17.35 -1.78
CA GLN A 123 -8.29 18.23 -0.68
C GLN A 123 -9.81 18.34 -0.59
N HIS A 124 -10.37 18.10 0.59
CA HIS A 124 -11.79 18.28 0.89
C HIS A 124 -11.95 19.19 2.14
N PRO A 125 -13.07 19.92 2.30
CA PRO A 125 -13.31 20.74 3.49
C PRO A 125 -13.21 19.98 4.81
N GLU A 126 -13.64 18.72 4.81
CA GLU A 126 -13.59 17.85 6.00
C GLU A 126 -12.21 17.24 6.24
N GLY A 127 -11.26 17.37 5.31
CA GLY A 127 -9.92 16.79 5.43
C GLY A 127 -9.37 16.25 4.12
N LEU A 128 -8.30 15.46 4.20
CA LEU A 128 -7.68 14.86 3.03
C LEU A 128 -8.41 13.58 2.64
N TYR A 129 -8.84 13.48 1.38
CA TYR A 129 -9.54 12.32 0.85
C TYR A 129 -8.60 11.46 0.02
N LEU A 130 -8.41 10.19 0.40
CA LEU A 130 -7.70 9.22 -0.43
C LEU A 130 -8.64 8.75 -1.54
N SER A 131 -8.43 9.30 -2.74
CA SER A 131 -9.33 9.08 -3.86
C SER A 131 -8.98 7.85 -4.68
N LYS A 132 -7.69 7.52 -4.82
CA LYS A 132 -7.23 6.30 -5.50
C LYS A 132 -6.13 5.64 -4.69
N PHE A 133 -6.28 4.35 -4.48
CA PHE A 133 -5.18 3.48 -4.05
C PHE A 133 -5.05 2.33 -5.04
N SER A 134 -3.95 2.30 -5.76
CA SER A 134 -3.77 1.42 -6.92
C SER A 134 -2.45 0.68 -6.79
N VAL A 135 -2.50 -0.64 -6.95
CA VAL A 135 -1.31 -1.49 -7.00
C VAL A 135 -1.53 -2.49 -8.13
N GLY A 136 -0.63 -2.44 -9.10
CA GLY A 136 -0.60 -3.32 -10.27
C GLY A 136 -0.53 -4.78 -9.84
N SER A 137 -1.03 -5.66 -10.71
CA SER A 137 -1.12 -7.09 -10.39
C SER A 137 0.23 -7.74 -10.12
N GLU A 138 1.27 -7.28 -10.81
CA GLU A 138 2.66 -7.71 -10.67
C GLU A 138 3.31 -7.37 -9.32
N ALA A 139 2.86 -6.30 -8.64
CA ALA A 139 3.43 -5.88 -7.35
C ALA A 139 2.71 -6.48 -6.14
N ARG A 140 1.71 -7.35 -6.37
CA ARG A 140 0.97 -8.02 -5.29
C ARG A 140 1.85 -9.05 -4.61
N GLY A 141 1.89 -9.00 -3.28
CA GLY A 141 2.75 -9.89 -2.49
C GLY A 141 4.16 -9.37 -2.32
N GLU A 142 4.58 -8.34 -3.06
CA GLU A 142 5.88 -7.70 -2.79
C GLU A 142 5.81 -6.72 -1.62
N GLY A 143 4.60 -6.33 -1.19
CA GLY A 143 4.41 -5.39 -0.09
C GLY A 143 4.36 -3.92 -0.48
N LEU A 144 4.36 -3.61 -1.78
CA LEU A 144 4.29 -2.24 -2.29
C LEU A 144 3.08 -1.45 -1.75
N ALA A 145 1.93 -2.12 -1.57
CA ALA A 145 0.76 -1.49 -0.96
C ALA A 145 1.07 -0.94 0.45
N GLN A 146 1.75 -1.74 1.28
CA GLN A 146 2.10 -1.30 2.62
C GLN A 146 3.14 -0.18 2.58
N GLU A 147 4.16 -0.25 1.71
CA GLU A 147 5.16 0.81 1.58
C GLU A 147 4.53 2.15 1.16
N LEU A 148 3.61 2.13 0.18
CA LEU A 148 2.85 3.32 -0.23
C LEU A 148 2.01 3.87 0.93
N TRP A 149 1.34 2.99 1.66
CA TRP A 149 0.52 3.37 2.81
C TRP A 149 1.34 3.99 3.94
N ASP A 150 2.48 3.38 4.27
CA ASP A 150 3.41 3.88 5.28
C ASP A 150 3.94 5.26 4.89
N GLU A 151 4.28 5.45 3.61
CA GLU A 151 4.75 6.75 3.10
C GLU A 151 3.66 7.82 3.20
N VAL A 152 2.40 7.48 2.89
CA VAL A 152 1.26 8.39 3.10
C VAL A 152 1.10 8.72 4.58
N CYS A 153 1.15 7.72 5.47
CA CYS A 153 0.97 7.92 6.91
C CYS A 153 2.11 8.70 7.57
N LYS A 154 3.34 8.63 7.06
CA LYS A 154 4.46 9.48 7.52
C LYS A 154 4.20 10.95 7.25
N ASN A 155 3.55 11.27 6.13
CA ASN A 155 3.32 12.63 5.67
C ASN A 155 1.95 13.19 6.08
N HIS A 156 0.99 12.31 6.40
CA HIS A 156 -0.39 12.67 6.71
C HIS A 156 -0.89 11.90 7.94
N SER A 157 -1.15 12.63 9.03
CA SER A 157 -1.70 12.04 10.27
C SER A 157 -3.21 11.79 10.20
N ALA A 158 -3.93 12.51 9.34
CA ALA A 158 -5.38 12.44 9.22
C ALA A 158 -5.85 12.44 7.76
N PHE A 159 -6.67 11.45 7.40
CA PHE A 159 -7.31 11.34 6.08
C PHE A 159 -8.46 10.32 6.13
N PHE A 160 -9.30 10.34 5.09
CA PHE A 160 -10.45 9.44 4.98
C PHE A 160 -10.62 8.92 3.56
N TRP A 161 -11.35 7.82 3.40
CA TRP A 161 -11.55 7.18 2.10
C TRP A 161 -12.80 6.34 2.06
N ARG A 162 -13.16 5.87 0.86
CA ARG A 162 -14.24 4.91 0.68
C ARG A 162 -13.80 3.73 -0.18
N SER A 163 -14.51 2.62 -0.02
CA SER A 163 -14.38 1.46 -0.88
C SER A 163 -15.75 0.81 -1.11
N ARG A 164 -15.87 0.02 -2.18
CA ARG A 164 -17.06 -0.81 -2.39
C ARG A 164 -17.16 -1.85 -1.27
N LYS A 165 -18.38 -2.15 -0.82
CA LYS A 165 -18.64 -3.12 0.26
C LYS A 165 -18.00 -4.50 0.02
N GLY A 166 -18.05 -4.98 -1.22
CA GLY A 166 -17.46 -6.26 -1.64
C GLY A 166 -15.98 -6.21 -2.03
N ASN A 167 -15.27 -5.10 -1.84
CA ASN A 167 -13.86 -5.00 -2.23
C ASN A 167 -12.98 -5.88 -1.32
N PRO A 168 -12.20 -6.84 -1.86
CA PRO A 168 -11.36 -7.75 -1.05
C PRO A 168 -10.34 -7.04 -0.15
N ILE A 169 -9.88 -5.84 -0.51
CA ILE A 169 -8.92 -5.07 0.30
C ILE A 169 -9.52 -4.53 1.61
N ASN A 170 -10.84 -4.60 1.78
CA ASN A 170 -11.52 -4.03 2.95
C ASN A 170 -11.03 -4.59 4.28
N GLN A 171 -10.68 -5.88 4.34
CA GLN A 171 -10.09 -6.49 5.55
C GLN A 171 -8.72 -5.91 5.89
N TRP A 172 -8.00 -5.39 4.89
CA TRP A 172 -6.75 -4.67 5.12
C TRP A 172 -7.05 -3.23 5.57
N TYR A 173 -7.98 -2.51 4.93
CA TYR A 173 -8.41 -1.18 5.39
C TYR A 173 -8.92 -1.18 6.83
N ASP A 174 -9.69 -2.20 7.24
CA ASP A 174 -10.17 -2.37 8.62
C ASP A 174 -9.04 -2.36 9.66
N ARG A 175 -7.86 -2.86 9.29
CA ARG A 175 -6.68 -2.90 10.18
C ARG A 175 -5.91 -1.60 10.20
N GLN A 176 -6.06 -0.75 9.18
CA GLN A 176 -5.34 0.52 9.06
C GLN A 176 -6.15 1.72 9.57
N ALA A 177 -7.48 1.61 9.55
CA ALA A 177 -8.40 2.67 9.93
C ALA A 177 -8.59 2.74 11.46
N ASP A 178 -8.85 3.96 11.96
CA ASP A 178 -9.26 4.19 13.35
C ASP A 178 -10.78 4.01 13.53
N GLY A 179 -11.53 4.11 12.43
CA GLY A 179 -12.97 3.82 12.43
C GLY A 179 -13.52 3.61 11.02
N ARG A 180 -14.74 3.08 10.95
CA ARG A 180 -15.46 2.83 9.70
C ARG A 180 -16.97 3.02 9.83
N TYR A 181 -17.62 3.34 8.72
CA TYR A 181 -19.07 3.39 8.58
C TYR A 181 -19.49 2.61 7.33
N ALA A 182 -20.44 1.68 7.46
CA ALA A 182 -20.86 0.82 6.37
C ALA A 182 -22.29 1.16 5.93
N THR A 183 -22.49 1.24 4.61
CA THR A 183 -23.79 1.37 3.97
C THR A 183 -24.14 0.11 3.18
N GLU A 184 -25.17 0.19 2.33
CA GLU A 184 -25.49 -0.88 1.40
C GLU A 184 -24.39 -1.09 0.35
N HIS A 185 -23.85 0.00 -0.23
CA HIS A 185 -22.94 -0.07 -1.38
C HIS A 185 -21.47 0.28 -1.04
N TRP A 186 -21.27 1.08 0.00
CA TRP A 186 -19.97 1.66 0.34
C TRP A 186 -19.56 1.35 1.77
N MET A 187 -18.26 1.21 1.98
CA MET A 187 -17.62 1.34 3.29
C MET A 187 -16.81 2.61 3.30
N VAL A 188 -17.01 3.44 4.32
CA VAL A 188 -16.27 4.67 4.58
C VAL A 188 -15.32 4.41 5.72
N PHE A 189 -14.08 4.84 5.58
CA PHE A 189 -13.01 4.63 6.53
C PHE A 189 -12.30 5.94 6.83
N TRP A 190 -11.73 6.06 8.01
CA TRP A 190 -10.94 7.22 8.39
C TRP A 190 -9.80 6.86 9.32
N ARG A 191 -8.79 7.72 9.33
CA ARG A 191 -7.64 7.70 10.22
C ARG A 191 -7.36 9.12 10.70
N GLY A 192 -7.12 9.31 11.99
CA GLY A 192 -6.76 10.59 12.60
C GLY A 192 -7.82 11.70 12.51
N MET A 193 -9.03 11.39 12.03
CA MET A 193 -10.09 12.37 11.85
C MET A 193 -10.79 12.72 13.17
N GLU A 194 -11.11 13.98 13.37
CA GLU A 194 -11.87 14.44 14.54
C GLU A 194 -13.34 14.02 14.45
N ALA A 195 -13.94 13.67 15.60
CA ALA A 195 -15.33 13.21 15.67
C ALA A 195 -16.35 14.19 15.06
N SER A 196 -16.07 15.50 15.15
CA SER A 196 -16.87 16.59 14.60
C SER A 196 -16.97 16.56 13.07
N THR A 197 -15.95 16.05 12.37
CA THR A 197 -15.88 15.97 10.89
C THR A 197 -16.58 14.74 10.31
N LEU A 198 -16.89 13.76 11.16
CA LEU A 198 -17.40 12.45 10.70
C LEU A 198 -18.71 12.55 9.92
N PRO A 199 -19.73 13.33 10.33
CA PRO A 199 -20.95 13.45 9.54
C PRO A 199 -20.68 13.96 8.12
N GLY A 200 -19.90 15.03 7.98
CA GLY A 200 -19.60 15.64 6.68
C GLY A 200 -18.78 14.72 5.76
N LEU A 201 -17.75 14.06 6.29
CA LEU A 201 -16.93 13.16 5.47
C LEU A 201 -17.71 11.91 5.04
N ILE A 202 -18.62 11.41 5.89
CA ILE A 202 -19.49 10.27 5.57
C ILE A 202 -20.44 10.66 4.43
N ASP A 203 -21.11 11.81 4.54
CA ASP A 203 -22.03 12.31 3.52
C ASP A 203 -21.33 12.53 2.18
N PHE A 204 -20.13 13.12 2.20
CA PHE A 204 -19.30 13.25 1.00
C PHE A 204 -18.94 11.89 0.39
N CYS A 205 -18.46 10.95 1.19
CA CYS A 205 -18.06 9.63 0.70
C CYS A 205 -19.22 8.86 0.08
N ILE A 206 -20.44 9.00 0.60
CA ILE A 206 -21.61 8.31 0.08
C ILE A 206 -22.12 8.98 -1.20
N SER A 207 -22.14 10.31 -1.24
CA SER A 207 -22.69 11.09 -2.37
C SER A 207 -21.74 11.22 -3.57
N ARG A 208 -20.43 11.06 -3.36
CA ARG A 208 -19.44 11.24 -4.43
C ARG A 208 -19.69 10.32 -5.62
N THR A 209 -19.66 10.87 -6.83
CA THR A 209 -19.85 10.08 -8.06
C THR A 209 -18.66 9.14 -8.33
N PRO A 210 -18.85 8.04 -9.07
CA PRO A 210 -17.74 7.16 -9.45
C PRO A 210 -16.77 7.84 -10.41
N ASP A 211 -15.46 7.62 -10.21
CA ASP A 211 -14.40 8.23 -11.03
C ASP A 211 -14.06 7.42 -12.30
N PHE A 212 -14.65 6.23 -12.45
CA PHE A 212 -14.41 5.29 -13.54
C PHE A 212 -15.67 5.07 -14.38
N LYS A 213 -15.49 4.94 -15.70
CA LYS A 213 -16.57 4.66 -16.66
C LYS A 213 -17.06 3.23 -16.54
#